data_AF-A0A7C9GDT9-F1
#
_entry.id   AF-A0A7C9GDT9-F1
#
_cell.length_a   1.000
_cell.length_b   1.000
_cell.length_c   1.000
_cell.angle_alpha   90.00
_cell.angle_beta   90.00
_cell.angle_gamma   90.00
#
_symmetry.space_group_name_H-M   'P 1'
#
loop_
_entity.id
_entity.type
_entity.pdbx_description
1 polymer ?
#
loop_
_entity_poly.entity_id
_entity_poly.type
_entity_poly.pdbx_seq_one_letter_code
_entity_poly.pdbx_strand_id
1 'polypeptide(L)'
;MRIEICGGIASGKTTLARCLDDAGFAAYFENFQSNPFWKLFYENPGRYAFETEITFFLQHYSQFRDAQDANADHVVCDSSLLQDVAYANVNLAGPCLAAFTAVANAAQGLLGPPALVVHLTCSAEEELRRIRARARDEERGIQTSYLGTIRLTYQG
;
A
#
# COMPACT_ATOMS: atom_id res chain seq x y z
N MET A 1 -16.16 -11.17 -4.76
CA MET A 1 -14.79 -11.71 -4.51
C MET A 1 -13.83 -10.54 -4.45
N ARG A 2 -12.97 -10.42 -3.41
CA ARG A 2 -11.97 -9.33 -3.31
C ARG A 2 -10.56 -9.84 -3.61
N ILE A 3 -9.89 -9.24 -4.58
CA ILE A 3 -8.47 -9.42 -4.88
C ILE A 3 -7.72 -8.16 -4.43
N GLU A 4 -6.64 -8.33 -3.68
CA GLU A 4 -5.74 -7.23 -3.29
C GLU A 4 -4.40 -7.41 -3.98
N ILE A 5 -3.81 -6.34 -4.51
CA ILE A 5 -2.48 -6.37 -5.14
C ILE A 5 -1.50 -5.65 -4.22
N CYS A 6 -0.41 -6.32 -3.85
CA CYS A 6 0.63 -5.76 -3.00
C CYS A 6 2.00 -5.76 -3.68
N GLY A 7 2.92 -4.94 -3.17
CA GLY A 7 4.29 -4.82 -3.66
C GLY A 7 4.85 -3.41 -3.50
N GLY A 8 6.10 -3.21 -3.92
CA GLY A 8 6.79 -1.92 -3.78
C GLY A 8 6.15 -0.76 -4.55
N ILE A 9 6.62 0.46 -4.25
CA ILE A 9 6.00 1.73 -4.68
C ILE A 9 5.80 1.79 -6.21
N ALA A 10 6.73 1.23 -6.98
CA ALA A 10 6.69 1.21 -8.43
C ALA A 10 6.75 -0.20 -9.04
N SER A 11 6.23 -1.20 -8.33
CA SER A 11 6.23 -2.60 -8.79
C SER A 11 5.31 -2.86 -9.99
N GLY A 12 4.30 -2.01 -10.21
CA GLY A 12 3.34 -2.13 -11.32
C GLY A 12 1.91 -2.47 -10.89
N LYS A 13 1.56 -2.32 -9.60
CA LYS A 13 0.25 -2.66 -9.03
C LYS A 13 -0.92 -2.02 -9.77
N THR A 14 -0.89 -0.70 -9.92
CA THR A 14 -1.92 0.06 -10.64
C THR A 14 -2.04 -0.38 -12.11
N THR A 15 -0.92 -0.75 -12.75
CA THR A 15 -0.96 -1.28 -14.12
C THR A 15 -1.68 -2.61 -14.19
N LEU A 16 -1.39 -3.54 -13.27
CA LEU A 16 -2.09 -4.83 -13.21
C LEU A 16 -3.59 -4.64 -12.88
N ALA A 17 -3.91 -3.77 -11.92
CA ALA A 17 -5.30 -3.48 -11.57
C ALA A 17 -6.09 -2.93 -12.78
N ARG A 18 -5.49 -2.04 -13.59
CA ARG A 18 -6.10 -1.56 -14.85
C ARG A 18 -6.33 -2.67 -15.86
N CYS A 19 -5.37 -3.58 -16.04
CA CYS A 19 -5.57 -4.72 -16.94
C CYS A 19 -6.72 -5.64 -16.48
N LEU A 20 -6.95 -5.75 -15.17
CA LEU A 20 -8.07 -6.51 -14.62
C LEU A 20 -9.39 -5.74 -14.76
N ASP A 21 -9.37 -4.41 -14.61
CA ASP A 21 -10.51 -3.53 -14.92
C ASP A 21 -10.97 -3.72 -16.37
N ASP A 22 -10.03 -3.68 -17.32
CA ASP A 22 -10.27 -3.93 -18.74
C ASP A 22 -10.82 -5.36 -19.01
N ALA A 23 -10.54 -6.31 -18.11
CA ALA A 23 -11.06 -7.68 -18.16
C ALA A 23 -12.40 -7.88 -17.44
N GLY A 24 -13.02 -6.81 -16.94
CA GLY A 24 -14.35 -6.82 -16.32
C GLY A 24 -14.37 -6.93 -14.79
N PHE A 25 -13.23 -6.77 -14.11
CA PHE A 25 -13.22 -6.60 -12.65
C PHE A 25 -13.59 -5.17 -12.28
N ALA A 26 -14.21 -4.94 -11.13
CA ALA A 26 -14.37 -3.59 -10.59
C ALA A 26 -13.06 -3.16 -9.89
N ALA A 27 -12.28 -2.29 -10.52
CA ALA A 27 -11.02 -1.81 -9.95
C ALA A 27 -11.19 -0.62 -9.01
N TYR A 28 -10.52 -0.70 -7.86
CA TYR A 28 -10.39 0.37 -6.87
C TYR A 28 -8.92 0.77 -6.79
N PHE A 29 -8.65 2.03 -7.11
CA PHE A 29 -7.29 2.56 -7.17
C PHE A 29 -6.96 3.40 -5.92
N GLU A 30 -5.74 3.24 -5.42
CA GLU A 30 -5.16 4.04 -4.35
C GLU A 30 -5.10 5.51 -4.77
N ASN A 31 -5.68 6.38 -3.93
CA ASN A 31 -5.56 7.82 -4.08
C ASN A 31 -4.59 8.38 -3.04
N PHE A 32 -3.29 8.09 -3.21
CA PHE A 32 -2.26 8.54 -2.26
C PHE A 32 -2.23 10.05 -2.04
N GLN A 33 -2.67 10.84 -3.03
CA GLN A 33 -2.69 12.30 -2.92
C GLN A 33 -3.68 12.81 -1.88
N SER A 34 -4.68 12.00 -1.53
CA SER A 34 -5.64 12.32 -0.48
C SER A 34 -5.08 12.19 0.94
N ASN A 35 -3.94 11.51 1.12
CA ASN A 35 -3.26 11.43 2.42
C ASN A 35 -2.48 12.73 2.68
N PRO A 36 -2.87 13.61 3.62
CA PRO A 36 -2.20 14.89 3.81
C PRO A 36 -0.73 14.77 4.24
N PHE A 37 -0.30 13.58 4.69
CA PHE A 37 1.06 13.32 5.15
C PHE A 37 1.99 12.75 4.07
N TRP A 38 1.48 12.36 2.88
CA TRP A 38 2.31 11.67 1.88
C TRP A 38 3.55 12.49 1.46
N LYS A 39 3.41 13.81 1.31
CA LYS A 39 4.56 14.70 1.02
C LYS A 39 5.44 14.91 2.24
N LEU A 40 4.82 15.15 3.39
CA LEU A 40 5.50 15.40 4.66
C LEU A 40 6.37 14.22 5.07
N PHE A 41 5.95 13.00 4.76
CA PHE A 41 6.74 11.79 4.91
C PHE A 41 8.08 11.89 4.20
N TYR A 42 8.10 12.31 2.93
CA TYR A 42 9.35 12.43 2.19
C TYR A 42 10.24 13.58 2.66
N GLU A 43 9.67 14.61 3.26
CA GLU A 43 10.42 15.72 3.86
C GLU A 43 11.06 15.31 5.20
N ASN A 44 10.33 14.58 6.05
CA ASN A 44 10.82 14.12 7.35
C ASN A 44 10.13 12.82 7.78
N PRO A 45 10.64 11.64 7.33
CA PRO A 45 10.01 10.36 7.63
C PRO A 45 9.90 10.12 9.13
N GLY A 46 10.93 10.48 9.91
CA GLY A 46 10.96 10.25 11.36
C GLY A 46 9.88 11.01 12.13
N ARG A 47 9.39 12.14 11.60
CA ARG A 47 8.32 12.93 12.21
C ARG A 47 6.93 12.51 11.77
N TYR A 48 6.76 12.11 10.50
CA TYR A 48 5.45 11.93 9.88
C TYR A 48 5.12 10.49 9.51
N ALA A 49 6.01 9.52 9.81
CA ALA A 49 5.78 8.12 9.49
C ALA A 49 4.46 7.61 10.07
N PHE A 50 4.19 7.85 11.36
CA PHE A 50 2.98 7.32 11.99
C PHE A 50 1.71 7.83 11.32
N GLU A 51 1.58 9.14 11.13
CA GLU A 51 0.43 9.75 10.49
C GLU A 51 0.27 9.30 9.04
N THR A 52 1.38 9.08 8.34
CA THR A 52 1.37 8.58 6.96
C THR A 52 0.82 7.17 6.89
N GLU A 53 1.40 6.24 7.66
CA GLU A 53 1.03 4.82 7.66
C GLU A 53 -0.41 4.61 8.13
N ILE A 54 -0.81 5.23 9.25
CA ILE A 54 -2.17 5.04 9.78
C ILE A 54 -3.22 5.61 8.84
N THR A 55 -2.92 6.72 8.15
CA THR A 55 -3.86 7.32 7.20
C THR A 55 -4.01 6.46 5.95
N PHE A 56 -2.91 5.94 5.39
CA PHE A 56 -2.98 4.99 4.26
C PHE A 56 -3.80 3.75 4.63
N PHE A 57 -3.49 3.15 5.78
CA PHE A 57 -4.23 1.98 6.27
C PHE A 57 -5.74 2.25 6.38
N LEU A 58 -6.14 3.37 6.98
CA LEU A 58 -7.56 3.71 7.13
C LEU A 58 -8.24 4.04 5.80
N GLN A 59 -7.52 4.65 4.86
CA GLN A 59 -8.03 4.90 3.49
C GLN A 59 -8.27 3.59 2.74
N HIS A 60 -7.29 2.68 2.75
CA HIS A 60 -7.44 1.36 2.13
C HIS A 60 -8.54 0.54 2.79
N TYR A 61 -8.60 0.55 4.12
CA TYR A 61 -9.68 -0.12 4.86
C TYR A 61 -11.06 0.39 4.44
N SER A 62 -11.25 1.72 4.39
CA SER A 62 -12.54 2.30 3.97
C SER A 62 -12.87 1.91 2.53
N GLN A 63 -11.88 1.99 1.63
CA GLN A 63 -12.06 1.60 0.23
C GLN A 63 -12.49 0.13 0.10
N PHE A 64 -11.89 -0.77 0.89
CA PHE A 64 -12.21 -2.19 0.83
C PHE A 64 -13.60 -2.50 1.40
N ARG A 65 -14.04 -1.76 2.42
CA ARG A 65 -15.41 -1.85 2.93
C ARG A 65 -16.41 -1.37 1.88
N ASP A 66 -16.17 -0.20 1.30
CA ASP A 66 -17.06 0.37 0.28
C ASP A 66 -17.15 -0.57 -0.96
N ALA A 67 -16.04 -1.23 -1.31
CA ALA A 67 -16.01 -2.22 -2.38
C ALA A 67 -16.75 -3.52 -2.06
N GLN A 68 -16.79 -3.94 -0.78
CA GLN A 68 -17.64 -5.06 -0.35
C GLN A 68 -19.13 -4.71 -0.43
N ASP A 69 -19.50 -3.48 -0.05
CA ASP A 69 -20.88 -3.01 -0.05
C ASP A 69 -21.42 -2.77 -1.48
N ALA A 70 -20.55 -2.45 -2.44
CA ALA A 70 -20.92 -2.24 -3.84
C ALA A 70 -21.47 -3.49 -4.55
N ASN A 71 -21.45 -4.67 -3.91
CA ASN A 71 -22.04 -5.92 -4.39
C ASN A 71 -21.55 -6.38 -5.78
N ALA A 72 -20.33 -5.98 -6.15
CA ALA A 72 -19.67 -6.44 -7.37
C ALA A 72 -19.15 -7.88 -7.18
N ASP A 73 -19.41 -8.74 -8.17
CA ASP A 73 -19.00 -10.15 -8.13
C ASP A 73 -17.48 -10.31 -8.03
N HIS A 74 -16.72 -9.40 -8.65
CA HIS A 74 -15.26 -9.40 -8.70
C HIS A 74 -14.68 -8.00 -8.53
N VAL A 75 -13.96 -7.79 -7.43
CA VAL A 75 -13.30 -6.53 -7.07
C VAL A 75 -11.80 -6.75 -7.08
N VAL A 76 -11.05 -5.77 -7.62
CA VAL A 76 -9.59 -5.70 -7.52
C VAL A 76 -9.17 -4.38 -6.91
N CYS A 77 -8.27 -4.42 -5.92
CA CYS A 77 -7.66 -3.23 -5.33
C CYS A 77 -6.15 -3.21 -5.66
N ASP A 78 -5.60 -2.06 -6.04
CA ASP A 78 -4.15 -1.91 -6.30
C ASP A 78 -3.30 -1.66 -5.03
N SER A 79 -3.93 -1.83 -3.86
CA SER A 79 -3.35 -1.82 -2.52
C SER A 79 -3.78 -3.06 -1.73
N SER A 80 -3.17 -3.27 -0.55
CA SER A 80 -3.49 -4.36 0.36
C SER A 80 -3.20 -3.97 1.81
N LEU A 81 -4.00 -4.46 2.76
CA LEU A 81 -3.68 -4.27 4.19
C LEU A 81 -2.39 -4.98 4.60
N LEU A 82 -1.99 -6.05 3.87
CA LEU A 82 -0.70 -6.70 4.06
C LEU A 82 0.45 -5.75 3.70
N GLN A 83 0.27 -4.97 2.63
CA GLN A 83 1.22 -3.93 2.23
C GLN A 83 1.31 -2.85 3.31
N ASP A 84 0.19 -2.35 3.83
CA ASP A 84 0.22 -1.31 4.87
C ASP A 84 0.96 -1.79 6.14
N VAL A 85 0.74 -3.03 6.56
CA VAL A 85 1.48 -3.64 7.68
C VAL A 85 2.98 -3.77 7.37
N ALA A 86 3.35 -4.12 6.13
CA ALA A 86 4.74 -4.19 5.71
C ALA A 86 5.45 -2.82 5.80
N TYR A 87 4.82 -1.76 5.29
CA TYR A 87 5.39 -0.40 5.38
C TYR A 87 5.45 0.10 6.82
N ALA A 88 4.41 -0.16 7.63
CA ALA A 88 4.42 0.17 9.05
C ALA A 88 5.55 -0.50 9.82
N ASN A 89 5.83 -1.79 9.56
CA ASN A 89 6.94 -2.51 10.20
C ASN A 89 8.32 -1.95 9.84
N VAL A 90 8.48 -1.31 8.68
CA VAL A 90 9.73 -0.67 8.27
C VAL A 90 9.83 0.76 8.80
N ASN A 91 8.72 1.50 8.77
CA ASN A 91 8.72 2.94 9.04
C ASN A 91 8.47 3.29 10.51
N LEU A 92 7.87 2.39 11.30
CA LEU A 92 7.47 2.64 12.69
C LEU A 92 8.24 1.77 13.67
N ALA A 93 8.35 2.27 14.91
CA ALA A 93 8.94 1.55 16.03
C ALA A 93 8.24 1.89 17.35
N GLY A 94 8.51 1.07 18.37
CA GLY A 94 8.09 1.34 19.75
C GLY A 94 6.58 1.59 19.88
N PRO A 95 6.14 2.63 20.62
CA PRO A 95 4.72 2.91 20.85
C PRO A 95 3.92 3.17 19.56
N CYS A 96 4.52 3.78 18.53
CA CYS A 96 3.82 4.07 17.28
C CYS A 96 3.49 2.79 16.52
N LEU A 97 4.45 1.86 16.43
CA LEU A 97 4.21 0.54 15.81
C LEU A 97 3.17 -0.26 16.61
N ALA A 98 3.25 -0.24 17.95
CA ALA A 98 2.28 -0.93 18.79
C ALA A 98 0.84 -0.39 18.59
N ALA A 99 0.69 0.94 18.49
CA ALA A 99 -0.61 1.57 18.22
C ALA A 99 -1.14 1.23 16.83
N PHE A 100 -0.30 1.30 15.79
CA PHE A 100 -0.67 0.91 14.43
C PHE A 100 -1.13 -0.55 14.39
N THR A 101 -0.36 -1.47 14.97
CA THR A 101 -0.68 -2.91 14.99
C THR A 101 -1.99 -3.19 15.72
N ALA A 102 -2.27 -2.50 16.83
CA ALA A 102 -3.54 -2.64 17.53
C ALA A 102 -4.74 -2.23 16.65
N VAL A 103 -4.63 -1.10 15.93
CA VAL A 103 -5.66 -0.66 14.98
C VAL A 103 -5.80 -1.64 13.82
N ALA A 104 -4.67 -2.07 13.24
CA ALA A 104 -4.67 -2.99 12.10
C ALA A 104 -5.34 -4.32 12.43
N ASN A 105 -5.03 -4.92 13.58
CA ASN A 105 -5.64 -6.16 14.04
C ASN A 105 -7.15 -6.02 14.27
N ALA A 106 -7.58 -4.92 14.90
CA ALA A 106 -9.00 -4.66 15.14
C ALA A 106 -9.78 -4.49 13.83
N ALA A 107 -9.23 -3.74 12.88
CA ALA A 107 -9.84 -3.51 11.57
C ALA A 107 -9.89 -4.77 10.71
N GLN A 108 -8.80 -5.55 10.62
CA GLN A 108 -8.77 -6.79 9.83
C GLN A 108 -9.82 -7.80 10.29
N GLY A 109 -10.10 -7.86 11.60
CA GLY A 109 -11.14 -8.73 12.17
C GLY A 109 -12.57 -8.38 11.70
N LEU A 110 -12.81 -7.14 11.28
CA LEU A 110 -14.13 -6.67 10.79
C LEU A 110 -14.31 -6.85 9.28
N LEU A 111 -13.24 -6.68 8.50
CA LEU A 111 -13.28 -6.68 7.04
C LEU A 111 -13.28 -8.10 6.43
N GLY A 112 -12.76 -9.08 7.16
CA GLY A 112 -12.51 -10.42 6.65
C GLY A 112 -11.36 -10.49 5.63
N PRO A 113 -10.78 -11.68 5.40
CA PRO A 113 -9.66 -11.84 4.48
C PRO A 113 -10.08 -11.64 3.01
N PRO A 114 -9.19 -11.16 2.14
CA PRO A 114 -9.42 -11.18 0.70
C PRO A 114 -9.45 -12.62 0.19
N ALA A 115 -10.04 -12.83 -0.99
CA ALA A 115 -10.04 -14.14 -1.65
C ALA A 115 -8.66 -14.48 -2.24
N LEU A 116 -7.89 -13.46 -2.64
CA LEU A 116 -6.55 -13.59 -3.17
C LEU A 116 -5.74 -12.32 -2.88
N VAL A 117 -4.49 -12.50 -2.49
CA VAL A 117 -3.48 -11.44 -2.48
C VAL A 117 -2.46 -11.72 -3.57
N VAL A 118 -2.29 -10.79 -4.50
CA VAL A 118 -1.31 -10.89 -5.60
C VAL A 118 -0.10 -10.04 -5.24
N HIS A 119 1.02 -10.69 -4.94
CA HIS A 119 2.28 -10.00 -4.69
C HIS A 119 3.05 -9.78 -5.99
N LEU A 120 3.16 -8.53 -6.43
CA LEU A 120 4.02 -8.15 -7.55
C LEU A 120 5.46 -7.94 -7.09
N THR A 121 6.34 -8.83 -7.53
CA THR A 121 7.77 -8.76 -7.23
C THR A 121 8.50 -7.94 -8.30
N CYS A 122 9.31 -6.99 -7.83
CA CYS A 122 10.15 -6.13 -8.65
C CYS A 122 11.49 -5.95 -7.93
N SER A 123 12.61 -5.80 -8.66
CA SER A 123 13.89 -5.49 -8.00
C SER A 123 13.88 -4.04 -7.52
N ALA A 124 14.60 -3.76 -6.44
CA ALA A 124 14.70 -2.41 -5.88
C ALA A 124 15.33 -1.42 -6.89
N GLU A 125 16.24 -1.89 -7.74
CA GLU A 125 16.84 -1.11 -8.83
C GLU A 125 15.79 -0.72 -9.88
N GLU A 126 14.93 -1.67 -10.25
CA GLU A 126 13.88 -1.44 -11.26
C GLU A 126 12.77 -0.55 -10.71
N GLU A 127 12.39 -0.73 -9.44
CA GLU A 127 11.47 0.18 -8.75
C GLU A 127 12.03 1.61 -8.72
N LEU A 128 13.29 1.78 -8.32
CA LEU A 128 13.93 3.09 -8.29
C LEU A 128 14.03 3.71 -9.69
N ARG A 129 14.33 2.91 -10.71
CA ARG A 129 14.34 3.36 -12.11
C ARG A 129 12.98 3.92 -12.52
N ARG A 130 11.89 3.23 -12.18
CA ARG A 130 10.51 3.66 -12.48
C ARG A 130 10.08 4.89 -11.66
N ILE A 131 10.48 4.96 -10.39
CA ILE A 131 10.27 6.13 -9.52
C ILE A 131 10.94 7.37 -10.13
N ARG A 132 12.19 7.24 -10.57
CA ARG A 132 12.92 8.33 -11.24
C ARG A 132 12.25 8.74 -12.56
N ALA A 133 11.76 7.78 -13.33
CA ALA A 133 11.10 8.04 -14.61
C ALA A 133 9.78 8.83 -14.46
N ARG A 134 9.03 8.65 -13.36
CA ARG A 134 7.79 9.43 -13.11
C ARG A 134 8.02 10.84 -12.54
N ALA A 135 9.27 11.18 -12.22
CA ALA A 135 9.72 12.55 -11.91
C ALA A 135 8.89 13.29 -10.84
N ARG A 136 8.50 12.60 -9.76
CA ARG A 136 7.89 13.25 -8.59
C ARG A 136 8.99 13.78 -7.68
N ASP A 137 8.93 15.06 -7.37
CA ASP A 137 10.00 15.76 -6.66
C ASP A 137 10.18 15.27 -5.22
N GLU A 138 9.08 14.90 -4.56
CA GLU A 138 9.07 14.39 -3.19
C GLU A 138 9.81 13.04 -3.09
N GLU A 139 9.74 12.21 -4.13
CA GLU A 139 10.28 10.85 -4.11
C GLU A 139 11.78 10.78 -4.48
N ARG A 140 12.42 11.90 -4.81
CA ARG A 140 13.83 11.95 -5.22
C ARG A 140 14.79 11.43 -4.15
N GLY A 141 14.40 11.51 -2.88
CA GLY A 141 15.19 11.02 -1.75
C GLY A 141 15.18 9.50 -1.57
N ILE A 142 14.29 8.77 -2.24
CA ILE A 142 14.13 7.32 -2.07
C ILE A 142 15.42 6.60 -2.46
N GLN A 143 15.90 5.75 -1.55
CA GLN A 143 17.10 4.94 -1.74
C GLN A 143 16.74 3.50 -2.10
N THR A 144 17.60 2.84 -2.90
CA THR A 144 17.45 1.42 -3.24
C THR A 144 17.42 0.54 -1.98
N SER A 145 18.19 0.89 -0.95
CA SER A 145 18.22 0.16 0.33
C SER A 145 16.85 0.13 1.00
N TYR A 146 16.15 1.27 1.02
CA TYR A 146 14.80 1.38 1.58
C TYR A 146 13.80 0.46 0.85
N LEU A 147 13.80 0.51 -0.49
CA LEU A 147 12.97 -0.37 -1.32
C LEU A 147 13.32 -1.85 -1.11
N GLY A 148 14.61 -2.15 -0.93
CA GLY A 148 15.10 -3.47 -0.58
C GLY A 148 14.56 -3.96 0.77
N THR A 149 14.55 -3.11 1.80
CA THR A 149 13.99 -3.43 3.12
C THR A 149 12.51 -3.75 3.03
N ILE A 150 11.73 -2.92 2.35
CA ILE A 150 10.29 -3.17 2.12
C ILE A 150 10.06 -4.48 1.36
N ARG A 151 10.88 -4.79 0.36
CA ARG A 151 10.73 -6.05 -0.40
C ARG A 151 10.92 -7.28 0.51
N LEU A 152 11.85 -7.23 1.45
CA LEU A 152 12.14 -8.33 2.36
C LEU A 152 10.98 -8.63 3.32
N THR A 153 10.13 -7.64 3.63
CA THR A 153 8.99 -7.87 4.55
C THR A 153 7.90 -8.76 3.96
N TYR A 154 7.86 -8.96 2.64
CA TYR A 154 6.90 -9.85 1.98
C TYR A 154 7.40 -11.30 1.82
N GLN A 155 8.61 -11.61 2.30
CA GLN A 155 9.24 -12.93 2.12
C GLN A 155 9.19 -13.81 3.37
N GLY A 156 8.58 -13.34 4.46
CA GLY A 156 8.31 -14.10 5.69
C GLY A 156 6.83 -14.44 5.80
#